data_AF-F6X2I0-F1
#
_entry.id   AF-F6X2I0-F1
#
_cell.length_a   1.000
_cell.length_b   1.000
_cell.length_c   1.000
_cell.angle_alpha   90.00
_cell.angle_beta   90.00
_cell.angle_gamma   90.00
#
_symmetry.space_group_name_H-M   'P 1'
#
loop_
_entity.id
_entity.type
_entity.pdbx_description
1 polymer ?
#
loop_
_entity_poly.entity_id
_entity_poly.type
_entity_poly.pdbx_seq_one_letter_code
_entity_poly.pdbx_strand_id
1 'polypeptide(L)'
;RDIAMATIYGQLYILFLRHHSRTSNSTGAEVVLYHLPREGACKKMHILKLNRTGKFALNVVDNLVVVHHQDTETSVIFDIRLRGEFDGTVTFHHPVLPARSIQPYEIPLAGPAAVTSQSPVPCKLYIIISASQGYLWNLQV
;
A
#
# COMPACT_ATOMS: atom_id res chain seq x y z
N ARG A 1 -9.36 13.61 -1.75
CA ARG A 1 -9.92 12.25 -1.68
C ARG A 1 -9.01 11.40 -2.53
N ASP A 2 -8.27 10.48 -1.94
CA ASP A 2 -7.28 9.68 -2.65
C ASP A 2 -7.93 8.40 -3.17
N ILE A 3 -7.87 8.24 -4.50
CA ILE A 3 -8.43 7.11 -5.23
C ILE A 3 -7.31 6.51 -6.06
N ALA A 4 -7.19 5.19 -6.03
CA ALA A 4 -6.27 4.46 -6.88
C ALA A 4 -7.00 3.28 -7.53
N MET A 5 -6.49 2.79 -8.65
CA MET A 5 -6.90 1.52 -9.22
C MET A 5 -5.68 0.62 -9.33
N ALA A 6 -5.85 -0.65 -8.98
CA ALA A 6 -4.76 -1.62 -9.06
C ALA A 6 -5.30 -3.02 -9.29
N THR A 7 -4.50 -3.83 -9.98
CA THR A 7 -4.70 -5.27 -10.06
C THR A 7 -4.02 -5.93 -8.87
N ILE A 8 -4.80 -6.63 -8.04
CA ILE A 8 -4.34 -7.30 -6.83
C ILE A 8 -4.76 -8.76 -6.93
N TYR A 9 -3.79 -9.67 -6.93
CA TYR A 9 -3.98 -11.12 -7.13
C TYR A 9 -4.81 -11.45 -8.39
N GLY A 10 -4.55 -10.72 -9.49
CA GLY A 10 -5.22 -10.92 -10.77
C GLY A 10 -6.64 -10.34 -10.86
N GLN A 11 -7.12 -9.65 -9.82
CA GLN A 11 -8.43 -9.00 -9.81
C GLN A 11 -8.27 -7.48 -9.79
N LEU A 12 -9.10 -6.77 -10.56
CA LEU A 12 -9.06 -5.31 -10.61
C LEU A 12 -9.86 -4.72 -9.43
N TYR A 13 -9.25 -3.79 -8.71
CA TYR A 13 -9.87 -3.07 -7.61
C TYR A 13 -9.78 -1.57 -7.78
N ILE A 14 -10.85 -0.87 -7.37
CA ILE A 14 -10.80 0.56 -7.04
C ILE A 14 -10.56 0.66 -5.54
N LEU A 15 -9.48 1.33 -5.16
CA LEU A 15 -9.12 1.61 -3.78
C LEU A 15 -9.50 3.06 -3.47
N PHE A 16 -10.22 3.25 -2.36
CA PHE A 16 -10.74 4.55 -1.95
C PHE A 16 -10.36 4.82 -0.49
N LEU A 17 -9.59 5.89 -0.26
CA LEU A 17 -9.29 6.35 1.09
C LEU A 17 -10.49 7.12 1.67
N ARG A 18 -11.07 6.58 2.74
CA ARG A 18 -12.22 7.14 3.46
C ARG A 18 -11.78 7.68 4.82
N HIS A 19 -12.00 8.97 5.05
CA HIS A 19 -11.89 9.57 6.38
C HIS A 19 -13.26 9.52 7.06
N HIS A 20 -13.31 9.00 8.29
CA HIS A 20 -14.50 9.16 9.13
C HIS A 20 -14.47 10.52 9.81
N SER A 21 -15.64 11.16 9.91
CA SER A 21 -15.83 12.31 10.79
C SER A 21 -15.61 11.89 12.23
N ARG A 22 -15.06 12.78 13.05
CA ARG A 22 -14.82 12.58 14.49
C ARG A 22 -16.16 12.58 15.25
N THR A 23 -16.95 11.52 15.08
CA THR A 23 -17.99 11.16 16.05
C THR A 23 -17.40 10.14 17.02
N SER A 24 -17.94 10.06 18.24
CA SER A 24 -17.34 9.45 19.44
C SER A 24 -16.83 8.00 19.31
N ASN A 25 -17.15 7.27 18.23
CA ASN A 25 -16.73 5.88 18.01
C ASN A 25 -15.90 5.67 16.72
N SER A 26 -15.49 6.72 16.00
CA SER A 26 -14.76 6.54 14.73
C SER A 26 -13.30 6.15 14.99
N THR A 27 -12.90 4.96 14.53
CA THR A 27 -11.55 4.41 14.69
C THR A 27 -10.49 5.06 13.78
N GLY A 28 -10.85 6.01 12.90
CA GLY A 28 -9.91 6.73 12.04
C GLY A 28 -10.23 6.56 10.55
N ALA A 29 -9.21 6.68 9.71
CA ALA A 29 -9.32 6.48 8.26
C ALA A 29 -9.27 4.98 7.89
N GLU A 30 -9.81 4.66 6.73
CA GLU A 30 -9.83 3.31 6.17
C GLU A 30 -9.59 3.36 4.65
N VAL A 31 -9.03 2.29 4.09
CA VAL A 31 -9.02 2.08 2.64
C VAL A 31 -10.10 1.07 2.29
N VAL A 32 -11.01 1.45 1.40
CA VAL A 32 -12.07 0.58 0.92
C VAL A 32 -11.71 0.08 -0.46
N LEU A 33 -11.81 -1.24 -0.68
CA LEU A 33 -11.59 -1.86 -1.98
C LEU A 33 -12.90 -2.34 -2.57
N TYR A 34 -13.21 -1.82 -3.75
CA TYR A 34 -14.30 -2.28 -4.60
C TYR A 34 -13.73 -3.17 -5.69
N HIS A 35 -14.19 -4.42 -5.73
CA HIS A 35 -13.91 -5.32 -6.84
C HIS A 35 -14.66 -4.83 -8.07
N LEU A 36 -13.92 -4.65 -9.16
CA LEU A 36 -14.43 -4.24 -10.46
C LEU A 36 -14.30 -5.43 -11.42
N PRO A 37 -15.32 -6.29 -11.52
CA PRO A 37 -15.28 -7.41 -12.45
C PRO A 37 -15.38 -6.91 -13.89
N ARG A 38 -14.91 -7.71 -14.85
CA ARG A 38 -15.07 -7.44 -16.30
C ARG A 38 -16.56 -7.33 -16.68
N GLU A 39 -17.39 -8.14 -16.04
CA GLU A 39 -18.84 -8.21 -16.26
C GLU A 39 -19.55 -8.27 -14.90
N GLY A 40 -20.71 -7.61 -14.80
CA GLY A 40 -21.51 -7.56 -13.58
C GLY A 40 -21.27 -6.30 -12.73
N ALA A 41 -21.79 -6.33 -11.50
CA ALA A 41 -21.80 -5.18 -10.61
C ALA A 41 -20.52 -5.06 -9.78
N CYS A 42 -20.08 -3.81 -9.57
CA CYS A 42 -19.00 -3.50 -8.62
C CYS A 42 -19.44 -3.85 -7.19
N LYS A 43 -18.56 -4.50 -6.42
CA LYS A 43 -18.87 -4.89 -5.04
C LYS A 43 -17.78 -4.42 -4.10
N LYS A 44 -18.17 -3.79 -3.00
CA LYS A 44 -17.28 -3.55 -1.87
C LYS A 44 -16.91 -4.90 -1.27
N MET A 45 -15.63 -5.25 -1.24
CA MET A 45 -15.20 -6.56 -0.74
C MET A 45 -14.23 -6.48 0.43
N HIS A 46 -13.38 -5.45 0.48
CA HIS A 46 -12.37 -5.34 1.53
C HIS A 46 -12.33 -3.95 2.15
N ILE A 47 -12.02 -3.90 3.45
CA ILE A 47 -11.72 -2.69 4.21
C ILE A 47 -10.39 -2.89 4.92
N LEU A 48 -9.46 -1.96 4.73
CA LEU A 48 -8.18 -1.92 5.45
C LEU A 48 -8.32 -0.90 6.58
N LYS A 49 -8.27 -1.37 7.84
CA LYS A 49 -8.39 -0.52 9.02
C LYS A 49 -7.05 0.18 9.30
N LEU A 50 -6.97 1.50 9.11
CA LEU A 50 -5.73 2.25 9.38
C LEU A 50 -5.61 2.65 10.85
N ASN A 51 -6.73 2.74 11.56
CA ASN A 51 -6.81 3.12 12.98
C ASN A 51 -6.11 4.46 13.31
N ARG A 52 -5.98 5.35 12.32
CA ARG A 52 -5.29 6.64 12.41
C ARG A 52 -5.99 7.70 11.57
N THR A 53 -5.83 8.95 11.95
CA THR A 53 -6.29 10.12 11.17
C THR A 53 -5.09 10.92 10.71
N GLY A 54 -5.20 11.60 9.58
CA GLY A 54 -4.14 12.43 9.03
C GLY A 54 -4.12 12.37 7.52
N LYS A 55 -3.02 12.81 6.91
CA LYS A 55 -2.80 12.68 5.47
C LYS A 55 -2.17 11.34 5.15
N PHE A 56 -2.67 10.68 4.11
CA PHE A 56 -2.16 9.39 3.67
C PHE A 56 -1.78 9.40 2.20
N ALA A 57 -0.76 8.61 1.85
CA ALA A 57 -0.50 8.19 0.49
C ALA A 57 -0.82 6.70 0.34
N LEU A 58 -1.38 6.32 -0.80
CA LEU A 58 -1.81 4.95 -1.10
C LEU A 58 -1.02 4.41 -2.30
N ASN A 59 -0.45 3.22 -2.15
CA ASN A 59 0.26 2.52 -3.22
C ASN A 59 -0.03 1.02 -3.18
N VAL A 60 0.25 0.32 -4.28
CA VAL A 60 0.15 -1.13 -4.38
C VAL A 60 1.44 -1.67 -4.98
N VAL A 61 2.11 -2.57 -4.26
CA VAL A 61 3.39 -3.18 -4.66
C VAL A 61 3.27 -4.69 -4.53
N ASP A 62 3.45 -5.43 -5.62
CA ASP A 62 3.41 -6.90 -5.64
C ASP A 62 2.15 -7.51 -4.96
N ASN A 63 0.99 -6.91 -5.22
CA ASN A 63 -0.31 -7.24 -4.62
C ASN A 63 -0.50 -6.83 -3.14
N LEU A 64 0.49 -6.19 -2.54
CA LEU A 64 0.40 -5.63 -1.19
C LEU A 64 -0.06 -4.18 -1.27
N VAL A 65 -1.05 -3.82 -0.47
CA VAL A 65 -1.50 -2.44 -0.35
C VAL A 65 -0.65 -1.74 0.70
N VAL A 66 0.07 -0.71 0.30
CA VAL A 66 0.89 0.10 1.20
C VAL A 66 0.22 1.45 1.43
N VAL A 67 0.08 1.80 2.71
CA VAL A 67 -0.48 3.08 3.12
C VAL A 67 0.55 3.82 3.96
N HIS A 68 1.01 4.95 3.45
CA HIS A 68 1.95 5.82 4.14
C HIS A 68 1.21 6.93 4.85
N HIS A 69 1.40 7.06 6.16
CA HIS A 69 0.88 8.18 6.95
C HIS A 69 1.91 9.30 6.95
N GLN A 70 1.61 10.38 6.23
CA GLN A 70 2.56 11.46 5.96
C GLN A 70 2.94 12.22 7.23
N ASP A 71 2.00 12.39 8.16
CA ASP A 71 2.24 13.20 9.36
C ASP A 71 3.20 12.51 10.35
N THR A 72 3.28 11.17 10.35
CA THR A 72 4.23 10.42 11.18
C THR A 72 5.35 9.77 10.37
N GLU A 73 5.40 10.00 9.06
CA GLU A 73 6.37 9.41 8.14
C GLU A 73 6.51 7.89 8.26
N THR A 74 5.38 7.19 8.52
CA THR A 74 5.37 5.73 8.68
C THR A 74 4.42 5.07 7.70
N SER A 75 4.83 3.92 7.17
CA SER A 75 4.01 3.08 6.31
C SER A 75 3.51 1.84 7.04
N VAL A 76 2.31 1.41 6.64
CA VAL A 76 1.70 0.14 6.99
C VAL A 76 1.39 -0.63 5.72
N ILE A 77 1.47 -1.96 5.80
CA ILE A 77 1.28 -2.87 4.66
C ILE A 77 0.08 -3.76 4.98
N PHE A 78 -0.74 -4.01 3.96
CA PHE A 78 -1.87 -4.92 4.02
C PHE A 78 -1.77 -5.94 2.90
N ASP A 79 -2.18 -7.17 3.20
CA ASP A 79 -2.36 -8.25 2.23
C ASP A 79 -3.81 -8.73 2.32
N ILE A 80 -4.58 -8.54 1.24
CA ILE A 80 -6.00 -8.89 1.20
C ILE A 80 -6.27 -10.40 1.07
N ARG A 81 -5.23 -11.21 0.84
CA ARG A 81 -5.30 -12.67 0.79
C ARG A 81 -5.14 -13.29 2.17
N LEU A 82 -4.58 -12.56 3.13
CA LEU A 82 -4.53 -13.01 4.52
C LEU A 82 -5.94 -13.02 5.14
N ARG A 83 -6.10 -13.84 6.19
CA ARG A 83 -7.38 -13.95 6.89
C ARG A 83 -7.71 -12.64 7.61
N GLY A 84 -8.88 -12.10 7.32
CA GLY A 84 -9.46 -10.95 8.01
C GLY A 84 -10.75 -11.30 8.75
N GLU A 85 -11.34 -10.33 9.42
CA GLU A 85 -12.67 -10.45 10.03
C GLU A 85 -13.72 -10.30 8.92
N PHE A 86 -14.70 -11.21 8.82
CA PHE A 86 -15.74 -11.14 7.80
C PHE A 86 -17.11 -10.89 8.46
N ASP A 87 -17.83 -9.86 8.01
CA ASP A 87 -19.15 -9.49 8.54
C ASP A 87 -20.33 -10.08 7.77
N GLY A 88 -20.07 -10.99 6.82
CA GLY A 88 -21.09 -11.53 5.91
C GLY A 88 -21.10 -10.84 4.54
N THR A 89 -20.53 -9.65 4.42
CA THR A 89 -20.48 -8.89 3.15
C THR A 89 -19.07 -8.44 2.78
N VAL A 90 -18.28 -7.97 3.76
CA VAL A 90 -16.97 -7.35 3.58
C VAL A 90 -15.96 -8.00 4.53
N THR A 91 -14.73 -8.15 4.06
CA THR A 91 -13.60 -8.59 4.88
C THR A 91 -12.80 -7.39 5.38
N PHE A 92 -12.63 -7.29 6.69
CA PHE A 92 -11.78 -6.30 7.35
C PHE A 92 -10.38 -6.86 7.58
N HIS A 93 -9.38 -6.09 7.19
CA HIS A 93 -7.98 -6.47 7.28
C HIS A 93 -7.23 -5.57 8.26
N HIS A 94 -6.27 -6.19 8.93
CA HIS A 94 -5.30 -5.51 9.79
C HIS A 94 -3.94 -5.45 9.09
N PRO A 95 -3.07 -4.50 9.48
CA PRO A 95 -1.72 -4.44 8.95
C PRO A 95 -0.98 -5.75 9.17
N VAL A 96 -0.21 -6.20 8.17
CA VAL A 96 0.59 -7.43 8.27
C VAL A 96 1.80 -7.26 9.18
N LEU A 97 2.23 -6.00 9.37
CA LEU A 97 3.33 -5.60 10.22
C LEU A 97 3.00 -4.28 10.94
N PRO A 98 3.64 -4.00 12.09
CA PRO A 98 3.58 -2.69 12.71
C PRO A 98 4.05 -1.58 11.77
N ALA A 99 3.55 -0.36 11.97
CA ALA A 99 3.97 0.79 11.16
C ALA A 99 5.48 1.02 11.26
N ARG A 100 6.15 1.17 10.12
CA ARG A 100 7.60 1.43 10.04
C ARG A 100 7.85 2.67 9.19
N SER A 101 8.81 3.48 9.60
CA SER A 101 9.29 4.56 8.73
C SER A 101 9.98 3.95 7.52
N ILE A 102 9.72 4.51 6.35
CA ILE A 102 10.46 4.16 5.15
C ILE A 102 11.53 5.22 5.01
N GLN A 103 12.76 4.87 5.38
CA GLN A 103 13.86 5.81 5.24
C GLN A 103 14.20 5.98 3.76
N PRO A 104 14.52 7.22 3.32
CA PRO A 104 15.09 7.43 2.00
C PRO A 104 16.32 6.55 1.84
N TYR A 105 16.38 5.80 0.74
CA TYR A 105 17.59 5.07 0.38
C TYR A 105 18.28 5.84 -0.73
N GLU A 106 19.47 6.36 -0.44
CA GLU A 106 20.31 6.92 -1.49
C GLU A 106 20.80 5.78 -2.37
N ILE A 107 20.38 5.77 -3.63
CA ILE A 107 21.01 4.91 -4.63
C ILE A 107 22.43 5.47 -4.80
N PRO A 108 23.49 4.70 -4.49
CA PRO A 108 24.84 5.13 -4.80
C PRO A 108 24.91 5.40 -6.30
N LEU A 109 25.30 6.61 -6.70
CA LEU A 109 25.50 6.96 -8.10
C LEU A 109 26.52 5.96 -8.69
N ALA A 110 26.05 4.95 -9.41
CA ALA A 110 26.92 4.16 -10.28
C ALA A 110 27.27 5.07 -11.45
N GLY A 111 28.42 5.74 -11.36
CA GLY A 111 28.97 6.55 -12.45
C GLY A 111 29.18 5.73 -13.73
N PRO A 112 29.51 6.36 -14.86
CA PRO A 112 29.94 5.60 -16.02
C PRO A 112 31.33 5.04 -15.76
N ALA A 113 31.40 3.73 -15.48
CA ALA A 113 32.55 2.92 -15.86
C ALA A 113 32.05 1.56 -16.33
N ALA A 114 32.17 1.39 -17.65
CA ALA A 114 32.19 0.19 -18.46
C ALA A 114 31.61 -1.12 -17.89
N VAL A 115 30.71 -1.70 -18.69
CA VAL A 115 30.36 -3.13 -18.71
C VAL A 115 31.62 -3.98 -18.64
N THR A 116 31.86 -4.67 -17.52
CA THR A 116 32.60 -5.94 -17.48
C THR A 116 32.13 -6.79 -16.30
N SER A 117 31.47 -7.90 -16.64
CA SER A 117 31.49 -9.20 -15.94
C SER A 117 31.45 -9.20 -14.41
N GLN A 118 30.27 -9.44 -13.83
CA GLN A 118 30.02 -10.47 -12.79
C GLN A 118 28.52 -10.50 -12.42
N SER A 119 28.05 -11.68 -12.01
CA SER A 119 26.67 -12.20 -12.01
C SER A 119 25.57 -11.28 -11.44
N PRO A 120 24.31 -11.38 -11.94
CA PRO A 120 23.18 -10.64 -11.37
C PRO A 120 22.94 -11.05 -9.91
N VAL A 121 23.06 -10.09 -9.01
CA VAL A 121 22.77 -10.27 -7.58
C VAL A 121 21.24 -10.21 -7.38
N PRO A 122 20.63 -11.10 -6.57
CA PRO A 122 19.18 -11.17 -6.46
C PRO A 122 18.66 -9.98 -5.66
N CYS A 123 18.08 -8.99 -6.34
CA CYS A 123 17.39 -7.88 -5.68
C CYS A 123 16.01 -8.37 -5.20
N LYS A 124 15.89 -8.71 -3.91
CA LYS A 124 14.57 -8.79 -3.26
C LYS A 124 14.03 -7.36 -3.13
N LEU A 125 13.10 -7.03 -4.02
CA LEU A 125 12.51 -5.72 -4.21
C LEU A 125 11.48 -5.44 -3.09
N TYR A 126 11.72 -4.44 -2.24
CA TYR A 126 10.71 -3.85 -1.35
C TYR A 126 10.55 -2.36 -1.70
N ILE A 127 10.19 -2.07 -2.95
CA ILE A 127 10.30 -0.73 -3.53
C ILE A 127 8.92 -0.09 -3.67
N ILE A 128 8.76 1.11 -3.10
CA ILE A 128 7.66 2.03 -3.44
C ILE A 128 8.29 3.14 -4.28
N ILE A 129 7.83 3.35 -5.51
CA ILE A 129 8.36 4.39 -6.39
C ILE A 129 7.54 5.67 -6.17
N SER A 130 8.19 6.75 -5.72
CA SER A 130 7.59 8.09 -5.76
C SER A 130 7.96 8.76 -7.08
N ALA A 131 7.10 8.58 -8.09
CA ALA A 131 7.34 9.05 -9.46
C ALA A 131 7.41 10.59 -9.59
N SER A 132 6.98 11.36 -8.58
CA SER A 132 7.04 12.82 -8.62
C SER A 132 8.41 13.41 -8.26
N GLN A 133 9.31 12.63 -7.65
CA GLN A 133 10.59 13.15 -7.14
C GLN A 133 11.83 12.31 -7.50
N GLY A 134 11.67 11.18 -8.18
CA GLY A 134 12.82 10.37 -8.64
C GLY A 134 13.53 9.57 -7.54
N TYR A 135 12.92 9.41 -6.36
CA TYR A 135 13.49 8.65 -5.24
C TYR A 135 13.00 7.21 -5.20
N LEU A 136 13.93 6.32 -4.83
CA LEU A 136 13.71 4.91 -4.53
C LEU A 136 13.71 4.71 -3.02
N TRP A 137 12.77 3.92 -2.52
CA TRP A 137 12.60 3.73 -1.09
C TRP A 137 12.85 2.28 -0.71
N ASN A 138 13.67 2.04 0.31
CA ASN A 138 14.08 0.71 0.77
C ASN A 138 13.47 0.43 2.16
N LEU A 139 12.96 -0.80 2.36
CA LEU A 139 12.49 -1.28 3.66
C LEU A 139 13.60 -2.13 4.32
N GLN A 140 14.24 -1.60 5.36
CA GLN A 140 15.26 -2.33 6.11
C GLN A 140 14.60 -3.12 7.26
N VAL A 141 14.90 -4.42 7.35
CA VAL A 141 14.41 -5.35 8.40
C VAL A 141 15.42 -5.43 9.53
#